data_AF-A0A6A4EEM3-F1
#
_entry.id   AF-A0A6A4EEM3-F1
#
_cell.length_a   1.000
_cell.length_b   1.000
_cell.length_c   1.000
_cell.angle_alpha   90.00
_cell.angle_beta   90.00
_cell.angle_gamma   90.00
#
_symmetry.space_group_name_H-M   'P 1'
#
loop_
_entity.id
_entity.type
_entity.pdbx_description
1 polymer ?
#
loop_
_entity_poly.entity_id
_entity_poly.type
_entity_poly.pdbx_seq_one_letter_code
_entity_poly.pdbx_strand_id
1 'polypeptide(L)'
;MAVVNAYIVHAYVWEKQRKKKMSHYAFLSYLHRQLVQQTEATFTKAHALPRSRISHADNSIVLGVDHLLVQTTDTRVNNGVQRLRQRQCNVCSFYKPPEKKRGGTSTFFCAKCSEGKRGLVTLCNEVRGHPANESMTCAQIWHILWQNGMFAPKASHLRDRRIAKP
;
A
#
# COMPACT_ATOMS: atom_id res chain seq x y z
N MET A 1 -5.28 -2.10 -29.54
CA MET A 1 -6.04 -3.11 -28.76
C MET A 1 -6.57 -2.58 -27.42
N ALA A 2 -5.80 -1.81 -26.63
CA ALA A 2 -6.23 -1.37 -25.29
C ALA A 2 -7.54 -0.57 -25.25
N VAL A 3 -7.77 0.33 -26.21
CA VAL A 3 -8.95 1.21 -26.21
C VAL A 3 -10.25 0.45 -26.51
N VAL A 4 -10.18 -0.55 -27.40
CA VAL A 4 -11.31 -1.43 -27.71
C VAL A 4 -11.65 -2.30 -26.50
N ASN A 5 -10.64 -2.85 -25.82
CA ASN A 5 -10.84 -3.59 -24.57
C ASN A 5 -11.47 -2.71 -23.47
N ALA A 6 -11.03 -1.45 -23.35
CA ALA A 6 -11.63 -0.49 -22.43
C ALA A 6 -13.11 -0.23 -22.73
N TYR A 7 -13.48 -0.13 -24.01
CA TYR A 7 -14.89 0.02 -24.40
C TYR A 7 -15.72 -1.23 -24.09
N ILE A 8 -15.18 -2.43 -24.32
CA ILE A 8 -15.86 -3.71 -23.98
C ILE A 8 -16.17 -3.76 -22.48
N VAL A 9 -15.19 -3.42 -21.64
CA VAL A 9 -15.38 -3.36 -20.18
C VAL A 9 -16.41 -2.30 -19.80
N HIS A 10 -16.33 -1.10 -20.38
CA HIS A 10 -17.30 -0.03 -20.14
C HIS A 10 -18.72 -0.45 -20.51
N ALA A 11 -18.91 -1.07 -21.68
CA ALA A 11 -20.21 -1.56 -22.15
C ALA A 11 -20.79 -2.61 -21.21
N TYR A 12 -19.97 -3.58 -20.79
CA TYR A 12 -20.36 -4.63 -19.85
C TYR A 12 -20.82 -4.06 -18.49
N VAL A 13 -20.07 -3.10 -17.93
CA VAL A 13 -20.42 -2.47 -16.65
C VAL A 13 -21.72 -1.66 -16.75
N TRP A 14 -21.93 -0.93 -17.86
CA TRP A 14 -23.14 -0.13 -18.05
C TRP A 14 -24.40 -0.98 -18.26
N GLU A 15 -24.26 -2.11 -18.95
CA GLU A 15 -25.35 -3.10 -19.09
C GLU A 15 -25.72 -3.71 -17.73
N LYS A 16 -24.73 -4.08 -16.90
CA LYS A 16 -24.96 -4.56 -15.53
C LYS A 16 -25.63 -3.52 -14.64
N GLN A 17 -25.32 -2.24 -14.84
CA GLN A 17 -25.94 -1.12 -14.12
C GLN A 17 -27.30 -0.67 -14.69
N ARG A 18 -27.83 -1.35 -15.73
CA ARG A 18 -29.06 -0.96 -16.45
C ARG A 18 -29.06 0.48 -16.96
N LYS A 19 -27.89 1.02 -17.29
CA LYS A 19 -27.74 2.37 -17.85
C LYS A 19 -27.60 2.30 -19.36
N LYS A 20 -28.00 3.37 -20.05
CA LYS A 20 -27.80 3.49 -21.50
C LYS A 20 -26.31 3.52 -21.80
N LYS A 21 -25.82 2.52 -22.53
CA LYS A 21 -24.43 2.48 -23.00
C LYS A 21 -24.17 3.61 -23.98
N MET A 22 -22.97 4.19 -23.90
CA MET A 22 -22.50 5.16 -24.88
C MET A 22 -22.16 4.43 -26.18
N SER A 23 -22.32 5.11 -27.32
CA SER A 23 -21.79 4.60 -28.59
C SER A 23 -20.26 4.56 -28.54
N HIS A 24 -19.66 3.71 -29.37
CA HIS A 24 -18.20 3.58 -29.44
C HIS A 24 -17.51 4.94 -29.70
N TYR A 25 -18.01 5.69 -30.69
CA TYR A 25 -17.51 7.03 -30.98
C TYR A 25 -17.62 7.98 -29.79
N ALA A 26 -18.79 8.03 -29.13
CA ALA A 26 -18.99 8.92 -27.99
C ALA A 26 -18.09 8.57 -26.79
N PHE A 27 -17.84 7.28 -26.57
CA PHE A 27 -16.89 6.82 -25.56
C PHE A 27 -15.46 7.26 -25.89
N LEU A 28 -15.03 7.13 -27.14
CA LEU A 28 -13.70 7.56 -27.57
C LEU A 28 -13.50 9.05 -27.44
N SER A 29 -14.48 9.87 -27.86
CA SER A 29 -14.41 11.32 -27.72
C SER A 29 -14.35 11.75 -26.25
N TYR A 30 -15.11 11.08 -25.38
CA TYR A 30 -15.09 11.33 -23.94
C TYR A 30 -13.73 10.96 -23.32
N LEU A 31 -13.22 9.76 -23.64
CA LEU A 31 -11.93 9.27 -23.16
C LEU A 31 -10.78 10.16 -23.62
N HIS A 32 -10.79 10.58 -24.89
CA HIS A 32 -9.80 11.50 -25.44
C HIS A 32 -9.78 12.82 -24.67
N ARG A 33 -10.95 13.43 -24.44
CA ARG A 33 -11.04 14.66 -23.64
C ARG A 33 -10.49 14.48 -22.23
N GLN A 34 -10.79 13.36 -21.58
CA GLN A 34 -10.29 13.08 -20.23
C GLN A 34 -8.78 12.94 -20.18
N LEU A 35 -8.17 12.28 -21.17
CA LEU A 35 -6.72 12.10 -21.26
C LEU A 35 -6.00 13.44 -21.48
N VAL A 36 -6.53 14.29 -22.36
CA VAL A 36 -5.97 15.63 -22.63
C VAL A 36 -6.04 16.54 -21.39
N GLN A 37 -7.07 16.38 -20.56
CA GLN A 37 -7.26 17.15 -19.34
C GLN A 37 -6.43 16.63 -18.14
N GLN A 38 -5.69 15.53 -18.28
CA GLN A 38 -4.82 15.06 -17.20
C GLN A 38 -3.62 15.99 -17.05
N THR A 39 -3.27 16.28 -15.79
CA THR A 39 -2.08 17.08 -15.42
C THR A 39 -1.19 16.29 -14.47
N GLU A 40 0.05 16.72 -14.24
CA GLU A 40 0.94 16.06 -13.27
C GLU A 40 0.32 15.97 -11.85
N ALA A 41 -0.54 16.93 -11.51
CA ALA A 41 -1.32 16.93 -10.28
C ALA A 41 -2.33 15.77 -10.17
N THR A 42 -2.89 15.28 -11.28
CA THR A 42 -3.81 14.12 -11.27
C THR A 42 -3.08 12.80 -11.05
N PHE A 43 -1.82 12.69 -11.49
CA PHE A 43 -0.98 11.51 -11.25
C PHE A 43 -0.45 11.45 -9.82
N THR A 44 -0.36 12.59 -9.13
CA THR A 44 0.03 12.68 -7.72
C THR A 44 -1.16 12.65 -6.76
N LYS A 45 -2.38 13.01 -7.22
CA LYS A 45 -3.63 12.94 -6.46
C LYS A 45 -4.39 11.62 -6.61
N ALA A 46 -3.70 10.49 -6.56
CA ALA A 46 -4.36 9.18 -6.54
C ALA A 46 -5.02 8.84 -5.19
N HIS A 47 -5.63 9.80 -4.46
CA HIS A 47 -6.47 9.54 -3.28
C HIS A 47 -7.47 10.66 -3.03
N ALA A 48 -8.50 10.78 -3.87
CA ALA A 48 -9.76 11.42 -3.47
C ALA A 48 -10.85 11.13 -4.50
N LEU A 49 -11.37 9.90 -4.53
CA LEU A 49 -12.74 9.71 -5.01
C LEU A 49 -13.68 10.07 -3.85
N PRO A 50 -14.79 10.81 -4.09
CA PRO A 50 -15.79 11.07 -3.07
C PRO A 50 -16.35 9.74 -2.56
N ARG A 51 -16.20 9.54 -1.27
CA ARG A 51 -16.69 8.39 -0.50
C ARG A 51 -18.21 8.31 -0.63
N SER A 52 -18.70 7.54 -1.59
CA SER A 52 -20.12 7.22 -1.75
C SER A 52 -20.26 5.71 -1.94
N ARG A 53 -20.59 5.04 -0.83
CA ARG A 53 -21.04 3.64 -0.76
C ARG A 53 -20.12 2.62 -1.43
N ILE A 54 -19.00 2.32 -0.79
CA ILE A 54 -18.49 0.94 -0.79
C ILE A 54 -18.45 0.50 0.66
N SER A 55 -19.41 -0.37 0.95
CA SER A 55 -19.57 -1.15 2.17
C SER A 55 -18.24 -1.72 2.62
N HIS A 56 -18.09 -1.86 3.92
CA HIS A 56 -17.05 -2.65 4.57
C HIS A 56 -17.02 -4.08 4.01
N ALA A 57 -16.24 -4.31 2.96
CA ALA A 57 -15.75 -5.60 2.54
C ALA A 57 -14.68 -5.34 1.48
N ASP A 58 -13.45 -5.76 1.80
CA ASP A 58 -12.42 -6.07 0.81
C ASP A 58 -11.75 -4.90 0.07
N ASN A 59 -11.17 -3.95 0.82
CA ASN A 59 -10.02 -3.19 0.32
C ASN A 59 -8.72 -3.99 0.51
N SER A 60 -8.69 -5.20 -0.03
CA SER A 60 -7.45 -5.78 -0.51
C SER A 60 -7.03 -4.94 -1.72
N ILE A 61 -6.38 -3.79 -1.48
CA ILE A 61 -5.47 -3.27 -2.49
C ILE A 61 -4.46 -4.39 -2.65
N VAL A 62 -4.57 -5.11 -3.77
CA VAL A 62 -3.80 -6.31 -4.07
C VAL A 62 -2.32 -5.99 -3.87
N LEU A 63 -1.79 -6.26 -2.68
CA LEU A 63 -0.39 -6.60 -2.56
C LEU A 63 -0.26 -7.77 -3.51
N GLY A 64 0.61 -7.65 -4.52
CA GLY A 64 0.91 -8.81 -5.37
C GLY A 64 1.12 -10.01 -4.45
N VAL A 65 0.56 -11.18 -4.81
CA VAL A 65 0.51 -12.42 -4.00
C VAL A 65 1.83 -12.73 -3.29
N ASP A 66 2.89 -12.23 -3.88
CA ASP A 66 4.27 -12.22 -3.47
C ASP A 66 4.64 -11.46 -2.18
N HIS A 67 3.92 -10.42 -1.77
CA HIS A 67 4.30 -9.52 -0.67
C HIS A 67 3.50 -9.72 0.62
N LEU A 68 2.90 -10.90 0.83
CA LEU A 68 2.11 -11.20 2.01
C LEU A 68 2.91 -11.04 3.31
N LEU A 69 2.21 -10.55 4.34
CA LEU A 69 2.74 -10.45 5.70
C LEU A 69 2.62 -11.79 6.42
N VAL A 70 3.76 -12.29 6.90
CA VAL A 70 3.87 -13.50 7.71
C VAL A 70 4.10 -13.10 9.16
N GLN A 71 3.41 -13.78 10.09
CA GLN A 71 3.65 -13.59 11.51
C GLN A 71 4.96 -14.27 11.92
N THR A 72 5.78 -13.59 12.72
CA THR A 72 7.03 -14.17 13.22
C THR A 72 6.74 -15.33 14.17
N THR A 73 7.53 -16.39 14.08
CA THR A 73 7.53 -17.53 15.03
C THR A 73 8.56 -17.36 16.15
N ASP A 74 9.43 -16.35 16.03
CA ASP A 74 10.43 -15.98 17.02
C ASP A 74 9.77 -15.54 18.33
N THR A 75 10.01 -16.30 19.40
CA THR A 75 9.49 -16.04 20.74
C THR A 75 10.60 -15.56 21.68
N ARG A 76 10.25 -14.66 22.60
CA ARG A 76 11.10 -14.24 23.72
C ARG A 76 10.43 -14.54 25.05
N VAL A 77 11.20 -14.95 26.04
CA VAL A 77 10.73 -15.10 27.42
C VAL A 77 10.84 -13.75 28.12
N ASN A 78 9.76 -13.31 28.76
CA ASN A 78 9.74 -12.13 29.59
C ASN A 78 9.02 -12.49 30.90
N ASN A 79 9.75 -12.43 32.02
CA ASN A 79 9.26 -12.81 33.35
C ASN A 79 8.59 -14.20 33.38
N GLY A 80 9.23 -15.21 32.76
CA GLY A 80 8.70 -16.58 32.68
C GLY A 80 7.60 -16.80 31.64
N VAL A 81 7.05 -15.74 31.04
CA VAL A 81 6.02 -15.84 30.00
C VAL A 81 6.64 -15.78 28.60
N GLN A 82 6.41 -16.81 27.79
CA GLN A 82 6.83 -16.83 26.39
C GLN A 82 5.89 -15.96 25.54
N ARG A 83 6.44 -14.96 24.84
CA ARG A 83 5.68 -14.04 23.98
C ARG A 83 6.35 -13.91 22.62
N LEU A 84 5.56 -13.71 21.58
CA LEU A 84 6.10 -13.42 20.25
C LEU A 84 6.97 -12.16 20.26
N ARG A 85 8.06 -12.21 19.51
CA ARG A 85 9.01 -11.13 19.43
C ARG A 85 8.43 -9.99 18.59
N GLN A 86 8.22 -8.86 19.24
CA GLN A 86 7.78 -7.63 18.59
C GLN A 86 8.99 -6.83 18.07
N ARG A 87 9.00 -6.56 16.76
CA ARG A 87 10.05 -5.80 16.06
C ARG A 87 9.50 -4.42 15.67
N GLN A 88 10.37 -3.44 15.49
CA GLN A 88 9.95 -2.10 15.05
C GLN A 88 9.40 -2.17 13.62
N CYS A 89 8.21 -1.61 13.42
CA CYS A 89 7.66 -1.41 12.09
C CYS A 89 8.44 -0.30 11.38
N ASN A 90 8.90 -0.55 10.15
CA ASN A 90 9.67 0.44 9.40
C ASN A 90 8.85 1.72 9.17
N VAL A 91 7.60 1.60 8.73
CA VAL A 91 6.74 2.76 8.46
C VAL A 91 6.43 3.52 9.75
N CYS A 92 6.09 2.83 10.84
CA CYS A 92 5.85 3.50 12.11
C CYS A 92 7.11 4.16 12.70
N SER A 93 8.31 3.65 12.38
CA SER A 93 9.57 4.32 12.77
C SER A 93 9.78 5.64 12.05
N PHE A 94 9.30 5.77 10.81
CA PHE A 94 9.34 7.02 10.06
C PHE A 94 8.33 8.04 10.57
N TYR A 95 7.06 7.63 10.71
CA TYR A 95 5.98 8.51 11.20
C TYR A 95 5.96 8.69 12.72
N LYS A 96 7.03 8.27 13.39
CA LYS A 96 7.15 8.37 14.83
C LYS A 96 7.23 9.87 15.22
N PRO A 97 6.40 10.35 16.16
CA PRO A 97 6.51 11.71 16.65
C PRO A 97 7.86 11.91 17.38
N PRO A 98 8.42 13.13 17.36
CA PRO A 98 9.73 13.43 17.93
C PRO A 98 9.82 13.14 19.43
N GLU A 99 8.71 13.26 20.15
CA GLU A 99 8.62 13.03 21.59
C GLU A 99 8.79 11.56 21.99
N LYS A 100 8.39 10.62 21.12
CA LYS A 100 8.48 9.20 21.47
C LYS A 100 9.93 8.75 21.33
N LYS A 101 10.34 7.70 22.05
CA LYS A 101 11.65 7.06 21.86
C LYS A 101 11.63 6.01 20.75
N ARG A 102 10.50 5.34 20.52
CA ARG A 102 10.36 4.24 19.56
C ARG A 102 9.08 4.35 18.74
N GLY A 103 9.14 3.93 17.46
CA GLY A 103 7.96 3.78 16.61
C GLY A 103 7.13 2.55 17.00
N GLY A 104 5.95 2.41 16.38
CA GLY A 104 5.09 1.24 16.56
C GLY A 104 5.82 -0.09 16.30
N THR A 105 5.40 -1.14 16.99
CA THR A 105 5.97 -2.48 16.84
C THR A 105 4.95 -3.46 16.27
N SER A 106 5.44 -4.43 15.49
CA SER A 106 4.64 -5.49 14.90
C SER A 106 5.33 -6.84 15.03
N THR A 107 4.53 -7.89 15.07
CA THR A 107 4.95 -9.30 14.97
C THR A 107 4.96 -9.78 13.51
N PHE A 108 4.44 -8.99 12.57
CA PHE A 108 4.35 -9.33 11.15
C PHE A 108 5.53 -8.77 10.35
N PHE A 109 5.96 -9.51 9.34
CA PHE A 109 7.01 -9.10 8.40
C PHE A 109 6.71 -9.61 7.00
N CYS A 110 7.24 -8.93 5.98
CA CYS A 110 7.13 -9.39 4.59
C CYS A 110 8.34 -10.27 4.25
N ALA A 111 8.12 -11.54 3.89
CA ALA A 111 9.18 -12.48 3.58
C ALA A 111 10.00 -12.02 2.36
N LYS A 112 9.34 -11.75 1.23
CA LYS A 112 10.02 -11.30 0.00
C LYS A 112 10.79 -10.00 0.16
N CYS A 113 10.24 -9.01 0.89
CA CYS A 113 11.00 -7.78 1.14
C CYS A 113 12.19 -7.99 2.09
N SER A 114 12.26 -9.11 2.81
CA SER A 114 13.35 -9.45 3.72
C SER A 114 14.46 -10.27 3.04
N GLU A 115 14.16 -10.88 1.89
CA GLU A 115 15.16 -11.60 1.08
C GLU A 115 16.29 -10.65 0.67
N GLY A 116 17.54 -11.11 0.80
CA GLY A 116 18.71 -10.29 0.47
C GLY A 116 18.92 -9.06 1.37
N LYS A 117 18.31 -9.01 2.56
CA LYS A 117 18.53 -7.94 3.56
C LYS A 117 19.13 -8.50 4.84
N ARG A 118 19.87 -7.67 5.59
CA ARG A 118 20.46 -8.06 6.90
C ARG A 118 19.43 -8.33 8.00
N GLY A 119 18.13 -8.21 7.73
CA GLY A 119 17.08 -8.54 8.68
C GLY A 119 15.67 -8.38 8.13
N LEU A 120 14.69 -8.77 8.95
CA LEU A 120 13.28 -8.83 8.56
C LEU A 120 12.65 -7.46 8.36
N VAL A 121 11.99 -7.24 7.22
CA VAL A 121 11.13 -6.09 6.95
C VAL A 121 9.81 -6.23 7.70
N THR A 122 9.83 -5.78 8.96
CA THR A 122 8.68 -5.77 9.85
C THR A 122 7.73 -4.60 9.51
N LEU A 123 6.45 -4.91 9.36
CA LEU A 123 5.39 -3.97 9.00
C LEU A 123 4.13 -4.25 9.81
N CYS A 124 3.35 -3.21 10.13
CA CYS A 124 2.02 -3.39 10.74
C CYS A 124 0.98 -3.68 9.65
N ASN A 125 0.03 -4.58 9.94
CA ASN A 125 -1.10 -4.85 9.06
C ASN A 125 -2.35 -3.99 9.38
N GLU A 126 -2.24 -3.10 10.36
CA GLU A 126 -3.34 -2.25 10.81
C GLU A 126 -3.12 -0.80 10.35
N VAL A 127 -4.23 -0.08 10.19
CA VAL A 127 -4.24 1.35 9.93
C VAL A 127 -3.78 2.10 11.19
N ARG A 128 -2.75 2.93 11.05
CA ARG A 128 -2.13 3.66 12.18
C ARG A 128 -2.38 5.17 12.16
N GLY A 129 -3.17 5.67 11.22
CA GLY A 129 -3.53 7.09 11.12
C GLY A 129 -2.31 7.98 10.87
N HIS A 130 -1.40 7.56 9.98
CA HIS A 130 -0.22 8.35 9.67
C HIS A 130 -0.58 9.62 8.90
N PRO A 131 0.07 10.77 9.17
CA PRO A 131 -0.22 12.01 8.44
C PRO A 131 0.06 11.81 6.94
N ALA A 132 -0.86 12.29 6.11
CA ALA A 132 -0.96 12.06 4.66
C ALA A 132 -1.38 10.64 4.20
N ASN A 133 -1.46 9.64 5.10
CA ASN A 133 -1.80 8.25 4.78
C ASN A 133 -2.74 7.63 5.83
N GLU A 134 -3.78 8.37 6.22
CA GLU A 134 -4.62 8.03 7.37
C GLU A 134 -5.41 6.73 7.23
N SER A 135 -5.75 6.33 6.00
CA SER A 135 -6.55 5.14 5.71
C SER A 135 -5.72 3.91 5.32
N MET A 136 -4.40 4.03 5.22
CA MET A 136 -3.52 2.94 4.79
C MET A 136 -2.90 2.19 5.96
N THR A 137 -2.71 0.89 5.76
CA THR A 137 -1.86 0.08 6.64
C THR A 137 -0.38 0.40 6.40
N CYS A 138 0.47 0.12 7.38
CA CYS A 138 1.91 0.26 7.18
C CYS A 138 2.43 -0.67 6.07
N ALA A 139 1.79 -1.82 5.85
CA ALA A 139 2.10 -2.70 4.73
C ALA A 139 1.85 -1.99 3.39
N GLN A 140 0.66 -1.41 3.22
CA GLN A 140 0.28 -0.69 2.01
C GLN A 140 1.22 0.49 1.73
N ILE A 141 1.53 1.31 2.74
CA ILE A 141 2.48 2.43 2.59
C ILE A 141 3.85 1.92 2.12
N TRP A 142 4.36 0.84 2.71
CA TRP A 142 5.66 0.28 2.35
C TRP A 142 5.70 -0.28 0.92
N HIS A 143 4.66 -1.04 0.53
CA HIS A 143 4.64 -1.74 -0.75
C HIS A 143 4.23 -0.83 -1.91
N ILE A 144 3.23 0.04 -1.70
CA ILE A 144 2.65 0.89 -2.75
C ILE A 144 3.43 2.20 -2.84
N LEU A 145 3.44 2.99 -1.77
CA LEU A 145 3.99 4.35 -1.80
C LEU A 145 5.51 4.34 -1.83
N TRP A 146 6.14 3.46 -1.07
CA TRP A 146 7.60 3.35 -1.01
C TRP A 146 8.17 2.31 -1.98
N GLN A 147 7.31 1.71 -2.83
CA GLN A 147 7.65 0.68 -3.81
C GLN A 147 8.58 -0.39 -3.22
N ASN A 148 8.06 -1.19 -2.30
CA ASN A 148 8.80 -2.25 -1.59
C ASN A 148 10.04 -1.77 -0.80
N GLY A 149 10.09 -0.48 -0.48
CA GLY A 149 11.16 0.17 0.26
C GLY A 149 12.29 0.75 -0.60
N MET A 150 12.13 0.82 -1.92
CA MET A 150 13.08 1.49 -2.81
C MET A 150 13.08 3.01 -2.57
N PHE A 151 11.88 3.58 -2.43
CA PHE A 151 11.64 5.00 -2.16
C PHE A 151 11.35 5.28 -0.68
N ALA A 152 11.70 4.34 0.21
CA ALA A 152 11.62 4.59 1.63
C ALA A 152 12.52 5.78 2.01
N PRO A 153 12.02 6.75 2.79
CA PRO A 153 12.81 7.89 3.24
C PRO A 153 14.09 7.43 3.95
N LYS A 154 15.23 8.08 3.68
CA LYS A 154 16.50 7.79 4.39
C LYS A 154 16.55 8.50 5.75
N ALA A 155 15.47 8.44 6.52
CA ALA A 155 15.44 9.02 7.85
C ALA A 155 16.32 8.20 8.80
N SER A 156 17.02 8.85 9.73
CA SER A 156 17.92 8.20 10.70
C SER A 156 17.22 7.15 11.58
N HIS A 157 15.90 7.26 11.74
CA HIS A 157 15.08 6.34 12.54
C HIS A 157 14.62 5.09 11.78
N LEU A 158 14.72 5.08 10.45
CA LEU A 158 14.49 3.89 9.64
C LEU A 158 15.72 2.99 9.70
N ARG A 159 15.51 1.69 9.96
CA ARG A 159 16.62 0.73 9.93
C ARG A 159 17.02 0.49 8.48
N ASP A 160 18.21 0.93 8.11
CA ASP A 160 18.80 0.47 6.86
C ASP A 160 19.13 -1.02 6.99
N ARG A 161 18.60 -1.81 6.07
CA ARG A 161 18.80 -3.26 6.02
C ARG A 161 19.44 -3.70 4.70
N ARG A 162 19.82 -2.75 3.85
CA ARG A 162 20.54 -3.04 2.60
C ARG A 162 21.84 -3.78 2.96
N ILE A 163 22.11 -4.88 2.27
CA ILE A 163 23.41 -5.53 2.35
C ILE A 163 24.38 -4.62 1.60
N ALA A 164 25.47 -4.20 2.26
CA ALA A 164 26.55 -3.50 1.58
C ALA A 164 27.05 -4.40 0.44
N LYS A 165 27.09 -3.87 -0.78
CA LYS A 165 27.64 -4.59 -1.94
C LYS A 165 29.12 -4.88 -1.62
N PRO A 166 29.60 -6.11 -1.85
CA PRO A 166 31.01 -6.46 -1.63
C PRO A 166 31.93 -5.61 -2.52
#